data_AF-A0A942YAU3-F1
#
_entry.id   AF-A0A942YAU3-F1
#
_cell.length_a   1.000
_cell.length_b   1.000
_cell.length_c   1.000
_cell.angle_alpha   90.00
_cell.angle_beta   90.00
_cell.angle_gamma   90.00
#
_symmetry.space_group_name_H-M   'P 1'
#
loop_
_entity.id
_entity.type
_entity.pdbx_description
1 polymer ?
#
loop_
_entity_poly.entity_id
_entity_poly.type
_entity_poly.pdbx_seq_one_letter_code
_entity_poly.pdbx_strand_id
1 'polypeptide(L)'
;MHHPLPGDSPLSGFTGFSPLIATSPCPGRHQPYPATLRAMYDESNTTEEPIEFADFNAKLLVLDVLCYDLDVLEPYDGDAEEETDEDLDVEGQDDRAREYYDDLDLLPSHLSLVTELTVDSDLEVLQDVHPGWDGSDDRYDPQNWDDVLDLPALTTVYAAAPLPSHVVERLTAKGVEVRSA
;
A
#
# COMPACT_ATOMS: atom_id res chain seq x y z
N MET A 1 20.99 -58.66 -21.98
CA MET A 1 20.31 -57.89 -20.92
C MET A 1 19.40 -58.85 -20.19
N HIS A 2 19.71 -59.19 -18.95
CA HIS A 2 18.98 -60.17 -18.16
C HIS A 2 19.23 -59.85 -16.69
N HIS A 3 18.18 -59.61 -15.90
CA HIS A 3 18.11 -59.91 -14.46
C HIS A 3 16.67 -59.64 -13.96
N PRO A 4 16.00 -60.63 -13.35
CA PRO A 4 14.72 -60.44 -12.67
C PRO A 4 14.92 -60.09 -11.18
N LEU A 5 13.86 -59.66 -10.50
CA LEU A 5 13.79 -59.63 -9.03
C LEU A 5 12.56 -60.40 -8.52
N PRO A 6 12.67 -61.15 -7.40
CA PRO A 6 11.62 -62.06 -6.93
C PRO A 6 10.98 -61.62 -5.59
N GLY A 7 9.94 -62.37 -5.16
CA GLY A 7 9.96 -62.95 -3.81
C GLY A 7 8.91 -62.45 -2.81
N ASP A 8 8.06 -63.38 -2.39
CA ASP A 8 6.95 -63.24 -1.42
C ASP A 8 7.37 -63.39 0.06
N SER A 9 6.76 -62.59 0.97
CA SER A 9 6.26 -62.98 2.33
C SER A 9 7.22 -63.58 3.42
N PRO A 10 6.82 -63.83 4.70
CA PRO A 10 5.76 -63.26 5.58
C PRO A 10 6.15 -62.96 7.08
N LEU A 11 5.26 -62.25 7.81
CA LEU A 11 4.78 -62.36 9.22
C LEU A 11 5.64 -62.75 10.48
N SER A 12 5.36 -62.01 11.58
CA SER A 12 5.16 -62.42 13.02
C SER A 12 6.31 -62.51 14.07
N GLY A 13 6.02 -62.03 15.30
CA GLY A 13 6.66 -62.42 16.59
C GLY A 13 7.46 -61.32 17.34
N PHE A 14 6.92 -60.46 18.22
CA PHE A 14 6.52 -60.59 19.66
C PHE A 14 7.64 -60.64 20.74
N THR A 15 7.39 -59.93 21.86
CA THR A 15 8.07 -59.90 23.20
C THR A 15 9.36 -59.06 23.39
N GLY A 16 9.42 -58.27 24.49
CA GLY A 16 10.68 -57.69 24.99
C GLY A 16 10.62 -56.41 25.85
N PHE A 17 10.28 -56.52 27.15
CA PHE A 17 10.69 -55.65 28.29
C PHE A 17 10.48 -54.10 28.30
N SER A 18 9.63 -53.68 29.26
CA SER A 18 9.76 -52.44 30.07
C SER A 18 10.90 -52.60 31.13
N PRO A 19 11.41 -51.56 31.85
CA PRO A 19 10.61 -50.48 32.46
C PRO A 19 11.25 -49.08 32.73
N LEU A 20 10.34 -48.11 33.00
CA LEU A 20 10.43 -46.96 33.93
C LEU A 20 11.44 -45.81 33.72
N ILE A 21 11.07 -44.68 34.36
CA ILE A 21 11.74 -43.37 34.52
C ILE A 21 11.44 -42.39 33.35
N ALA A 22 10.77 -41.24 33.57
CA ALA A 22 10.07 -40.76 34.77
C ALA A 22 8.94 -39.72 34.50
N THR A 23 8.24 -39.37 35.58
CA THR A 23 7.26 -38.29 35.82
C THR A 23 7.32 -37.02 34.95
N SER A 24 6.19 -36.64 34.35
CA SER A 24 5.80 -35.23 34.28
C SER A 24 5.60 -34.68 35.70
N PRO A 25 6.05 -33.44 35.96
CA PRO A 25 5.05 -32.41 36.17
C PRO A 25 5.36 -31.15 35.36
N CYS A 26 4.32 -30.56 34.76
CA CYS A 26 4.40 -29.20 34.21
C CYS A 26 4.10 -28.18 35.32
N PRO A 27 5.07 -27.36 35.73
CA PRO A 27 4.80 -26.01 36.23
C PRO A 27 5.24 -25.00 35.18
N GLY A 28 4.45 -23.94 35.02
CA GLY A 28 4.64 -22.97 33.94
C GLY A 28 5.99 -22.25 33.98
N ARG A 29 6.49 -21.93 32.78
CA ARG A 29 7.28 -20.72 32.56
C ARG A 29 6.61 -19.94 31.45
N HIS A 30 6.55 -18.62 31.62
CA HIS A 30 6.52 -17.70 30.48
C HIS A 30 7.55 -18.21 29.46
N GLN A 31 7.11 -18.56 28.26
CA GLN A 31 7.96 -18.35 27.11
C GLN A 31 7.81 -16.87 26.76
N PRO A 32 8.85 -16.03 26.92
CA PRO A 32 8.85 -14.77 26.20
C PRO A 32 8.78 -15.12 24.71
N TYR A 33 7.89 -14.44 23.98
CA TYR A 33 7.89 -14.51 22.52
C TYR A 33 9.31 -14.22 22.01
N PRO A 34 9.80 -14.92 20.97
CA PRO A 34 11.11 -14.64 20.43
C PRO A 34 11.13 -13.19 19.93
N ALA A 35 12.04 -12.38 20.48
CA ALA A 35 12.20 -10.96 20.17
C ALA A 35 12.89 -10.75 18.81
N THR A 36 12.36 -11.37 17.77
CA THR A 36 12.92 -11.43 16.41
C THR A 36 11.98 -10.86 15.34
N LEU A 37 10.84 -10.26 15.74
CA LEU A 37 9.99 -9.46 14.85
C LEU A 37 10.45 -7.99 14.82
N ARG A 38 11.19 -7.55 15.85
CA ARG A 38 11.77 -6.20 15.99
C ARG A 38 13.11 -6.01 15.24
N ALA A 39 13.34 -6.81 14.22
CA ALA A 39 14.56 -6.81 13.39
C ALA A 39 14.23 -7.11 11.91
N MET A 40 12.99 -6.80 11.50
CA MET A 40 12.50 -6.85 10.11
C MET A 40 12.01 -5.48 9.62
N TYR A 41 12.15 -4.43 10.44
CA TYR A 41 12.40 -3.10 9.88
C TYR A 41 13.83 -3.15 9.37
N ASP A 42 13.95 -3.47 8.08
CA ASP A 42 15.16 -3.17 7.33
C ASP A 42 15.27 -1.64 7.35
N GLU A 43 16.23 -1.12 8.12
CA GLU A 43 16.66 0.28 8.01
C GLU A 43 17.46 0.44 6.69
N SER A 44 16.83 0.07 5.57
CA SER A 44 17.16 0.56 4.24
C SER A 44 16.71 2.03 4.20
N ASN A 45 17.43 2.84 4.98
CA ASN A 45 17.32 4.29 5.01
C ASN A 45 17.95 4.80 3.71
N THR A 46 17.21 4.58 2.63
CA THR A 46 17.62 4.87 1.26
C THR A 46 17.79 6.37 1.18
N THR A 47 19.01 6.79 0.88
CA THR A 47 19.40 8.20 0.76
C THR A 47 18.91 8.76 -0.57
N GLU A 48 17.61 8.68 -0.78
CA GLU A 48 16.86 9.30 -1.86
C GLU A 48 16.38 10.67 -1.37
N GLU A 49 16.45 11.67 -2.26
CA GLU A 49 15.87 12.99 -1.99
C GLU A 49 14.37 12.92 -2.29
N PRO A 50 13.48 13.49 -1.45
CA PRO A 50 12.06 13.58 -1.72
C PRO A 50 11.74 14.29 -3.03
N ILE A 51 10.63 13.92 -3.65
CA ILE A 51 10.12 14.51 -4.89
C ILE A 51 9.03 15.53 -4.54
N GLU A 52 9.32 16.79 -4.82
CA GLU A 52 8.35 17.88 -4.82
C GLU A 52 7.39 17.72 -6.00
N PHE A 53 6.08 17.59 -5.73
CA PHE A 53 5.05 17.59 -6.77
C PHE A 53 4.74 19.03 -7.21
N ALA A 54 4.55 19.24 -8.51
CA ALA A 54 4.17 20.56 -9.04
C ALA A 54 2.67 20.88 -8.82
N ASP A 55 1.87 19.89 -8.42
CA ASP A 55 0.44 20.01 -8.15
C ASP A 55 0.02 19.04 -7.03
N PHE A 56 -0.64 19.58 -6.00
CA PHE A 56 -1.10 18.82 -4.83
C PHE A 56 -2.18 17.79 -5.18
N ASN A 57 -3.10 18.12 -6.09
CA ASN A 57 -4.13 17.17 -6.52
C ASN A 57 -3.50 15.99 -7.28
N ALA A 58 -2.46 16.24 -8.08
CA ALA A 58 -1.65 15.17 -8.69
C ALA A 58 -0.93 14.30 -7.64
N LYS A 59 -0.46 14.91 -6.54
CA LYS A 59 0.12 14.19 -5.39
C LYS A 59 -0.92 13.27 -4.73
N LEU A 60 -2.14 13.76 -4.51
CA LEU A 60 -3.23 12.97 -3.92
C LEU A 60 -3.53 11.69 -4.72
N LEU A 61 -3.62 11.76 -6.06
CA LEU A 61 -3.83 10.56 -6.90
C LEU A 61 -2.76 9.47 -6.66
N VAL A 62 -1.51 9.88 -6.41
CA VAL A 62 -0.38 8.98 -6.15
C VAL A 62 -0.39 8.47 -4.71
N LEU A 63 -0.78 9.32 -3.76
CA LEU A 63 -0.92 8.97 -2.34
C LEU A 63 -2.03 7.95 -2.12
N ASP A 64 -3.15 8.07 -2.84
CA ASP A 64 -4.25 7.13 -2.80
C ASP A 64 -3.77 5.69 -3.06
N VAL A 65 -3.03 5.49 -4.16
CA VAL A 65 -2.44 4.19 -4.50
C VAL A 65 -1.41 3.74 -3.46
N LEU A 66 -0.59 4.64 -2.91
CA LEU A 66 0.46 4.29 -1.96
C LEU A 66 -0.06 3.95 -0.55
N CYS A 67 -1.14 4.60 -0.11
CA CYS A 67 -1.75 4.38 1.20
C CYS A 67 -2.81 3.27 1.16
N TYR A 68 -3.73 3.31 0.19
CA TYR A 68 -4.93 2.47 0.17
C TYR A 68 -4.80 1.20 -0.69
N ASP A 69 -4.22 1.28 -1.90
CA ASP A 69 -4.02 0.09 -2.75
C ASP A 69 -2.81 -0.76 -2.32
N LEU A 70 -1.71 -0.11 -1.94
CA LEU A 70 -0.40 -0.76 -1.76
C LEU A 70 0.05 -0.92 -0.30
N ASP A 71 -0.54 -0.21 0.66
CA ASP A 71 -0.17 -0.27 2.10
C ASP A 71 1.35 -0.04 2.30
N VAL A 72 1.88 1.01 1.64
CA VAL A 72 3.30 1.41 1.65
C VAL A 72 3.52 2.63 2.55
N LEU A 73 2.53 3.52 2.60
CA LEU A 73 2.48 4.70 3.45
C LEU A 73 1.23 4.62 4.33
N GLU A 74 1.30 5.17 5.54
CA GLU A 74 0.12 5.23 6.41
C GLU A 74 -0.85 6.30 5.87
N PRO A 75 -2.17 6.05 5.83
CA PRO A 75 -3.16 7.09 5.59
C PRO A 75 -3.33 8.01 6.82
N TYR A 76 -4.02 9.13 6.63
CA TYR A 76 -4.46 9.99 7.74
C TYR A 76 -5.53 9.26 8.58
N ASP A 77 -5.38 9.25 9.91
CA ASP A 77 -6.25 8.47 10.82
C ASP A 77 -7.30 9.29 11.59
N GLY A 78 -7.24 10.62 11.54
CA GLY A 78 -8.16 11.54 12.24
C GLY A 78 -8.07 11.54 13.78
N ASP A 79 -7.36 10.60 14.40
CA ASP A 79 -7.34 10.38 15.86
C ASP A 79 -6.32 11.27 16.61
N ALA A 80 -5.58 12.11 15.88
CA ALA A 80 -4.48 12.94 16.38
C ALA A 80 -4.91 14.20 17.18
N GLU A 81 -5.55 14.00 18.34
CA GLU A 81 -5.89 15.05 19.34
C GLU A 81 -6.92 16.14 18.94
N GLU A 82 -8.02 16.18 19.72
CA GLU A 82 -9.03 17.24 19.91
C GLU A 82 -9.46 18.10 18.70
N GLU A 83 -10.64 17.80 18.15
CA GLU A 83 -11.39 18.73 17.27
C GLU A 83 -11.67 20.06 18.00
N THR A 84 -11.09 21.14 17.49
CA THR A 84 -11.57 22.51 17.73
C THR A 84 -12.34 22.97 16.50
N ASP A 85 -13.63 23.31 16.66
CA ASP A 85 -14.56 23.82 15.62
C ASP A 85 -14.13 25.14 14.91
N GLU A 86 -12.86 25.55 15.03
CA GLU A 86 -12.31 26.84 14.63
C GLU A 86 -11.03 26.68 13.79
N ASP A 87 -11.10 26.01 12.63
CA ASP A 87 -10.18 26.18 11.49
C ASP A 87 -10.75 25.45 10.23
N LEU A 88 -11.66 26.12 9.52
CA LEU A 88 -12.18 25.68 8.22
C LEU A 88 -12.11 26.86 7.23
N ASP A 89 -10.97 27.07 6.55
CA ASP A 89 -10.86 28.13 5.52
C ASP A 89 -11.58 27.76 4.21
N VAL A 90 -12.11 26.53 4.13
CA VAL A 90 -13.00 26.04 3.07
C VAL A 90 -14.12 25.19 3.69
N GLU A 91 -15.38 25.41 3.30
CA GLU A 91 -16.53 24.62 3.80
C GLU A 91 -16.34 23.13 3.50
N GLY A 92 -16.19 22.32 4.56
CA GLY A 92 -16.09 20.85 4.53
C GLY A 92 -14.69 20.24 4.41
N GLN A 93 -13.64 21.04 4.18
CA GLN A 93 -12.27 20.53 4.04
C GLN A 93 -11.61 20.33 5.41
N ASP A 94 -10.93 19.19 5.62
CA ASP A 94 -10.06 18.98 6.77
C ASP A 94 -8.65 19.50 6.44
N ASP A 95 -8.30 20.65 7.02
CA ASP A 95 -7.00 21.29 6.82
C ASP A 95 -5.83 20.48 7.45
N ARG A 96 -6.11 19.58 8.41
CA ARG A 96 -5.10 18.71 9.06
C ARG A 96 -4.77 17.50 8.21
N ALA A 97 -5.78 16.86 7.63
CA ALA A 97 -5.60 15.81 6.62
C ALA A 97 -4.86 16.39 5.41
N ARG A 98 -5.20 17.62 5.01
CA ARG A 98 -4.49 18.34 3.94
C ARG A 98 -3.02 18.57 4.27
N GLU A 99 -2.70 19.14 5.44
CA GLU A 99 -1.32 19.40 5.89
C GLU A 99 -0.52 18.08 5.99
N TYR A 100 -1.12 17.02 6.54
CA TYR A 100 -0.52 15.68 6.61
C TYR A 100 -0.08 15.15 5.24
N TYR A 101 -0.96 15.22 4.24
CA TYR A 101 -0.65 14.75 2.89
C TYR A 101 0.29 15.69 2.12
N ASP A 102 0.36 16.98 2.46
CA ASP A 102 1.32 17.93 1.88
C ASP A 102 2.73 17.67 2.43
N ASP A 103 2.86 17.45 3.74
CA ASP A 103 4.11 17.14 4.45
C ASP A 103 4.67 15.73 4.15
N LEU A 104 3.89 14.81 3.59
CA LEU A 104 4.33 13.43 3.39
C LEU A 104 5.39 13.30 2.27
N ASP A 105 6.62 12.96 2.65
CA ASP A 105 7.77 12.78 1.74
C ASP A 105 7.56 11.60 0.76
N LEU A 106 7.48 11.90 -0.54
CA LEU A 106 7.42 10.89 -1.59
C LEU A 106 8.79 10.65 -2.22
N LEU A 107 9.31 9.42 -2.08
CA LEU A 107 10.60 9.02 -2.63
C LEU A 107 10.47 8.47 -4.07
N PRO A 108 11.51 8.59 -4.92
CA PRO A 108 11.59 7.95 -6.25
C PRO A 108 11.27 6.44 -6.23
N SER A 109 11.68 5.75 -5.16
CA SER A 109 11.34 4.35 -4.90
C SER A 109 9.84 4.12 -4.71
N HIS A 110 9.10 5.01 -4.04
CA HIS A 110 7.64 4.92 -3.92
C HIS A 110 6.97 5.09 -5.29
N LEU A 111 7.37 6.10 -6.07
CA LEU A 111 6.83 6.34 -7.42
C LEU A 111 7.10 5.19 -8.40
N SER A 112 8.11 4.37 -8.12
CA SER A 112 8.44 3.16 -8.90
C SER A 112 7.52 1.96 -8.61
N LEU A 113 6.66 2.04 -7.59
CA LEU A 113 5.64 1.02 -7.28
C LEU A 113 4.30 1.30 -7.99
N VAL A 114 4.03 2.57 -8.32
CA VAL A 114 2.78 3.01 -8.95
C VAL A 114 2.74 2.55 -10.41
N THR A 115 2.03 1.43 -10.65
CA THR A 115 1.88 0.80 -11.96
C THR A 115 0.49 0.99 -12.58
N GLU A 116 -0.51 1.21 -11.73
CA GLU A 116 -1.86 1.62 -12.08
C GLU A 116 -2.22 2.87 -11.25
N LEU A 117 -3.10 3.72 -11.76
CA LEU A 117 -3.55 4.96 -11.12
C LEU A 117 -5.03 5.18 -11.44
N THR A 118 -5.81 5.64 -10.46
CA THR A 118 -7.22 5.98 -10.64
C THR A 118 -7.40 7.50 -10.59
N VAL A 119 -8.25 8.04 -11.45
CA VAL A 119 -8.69 9.44 -11.48
C VAL A 119 -10.20 9.46 -11.32
N ASP A 120 -10.65 9.66 -10.09
CA ASP A 120 -12.05 9.63 -9.67
C ASP A 120 -12.27 10.66 -8.54
N SER A 121 -13.51 11.01 -8.25
CA SER A 121 -13.91 11.74 -7.04
C SER A 121 -14.11 10.83 -5.83
N ASP A 122 -14.34 9.54 -6.06
CA ASP A 122 -14.67 8.56 -5.02
C ASP A 122 -13.43 8.00 -4.29
N LEU A 123 -12.22 8.53 -4.55
CA LEU A 123 -10.96 8.09 -3.95
C LEU A 123 -10.95 8.29 -2.42
N GLU A 124 -10.45 7.30 -1.69
CA GLU A 124 -10.34 7.30 -0.23
C GLU A 124 -9.56 8.51 0.30
N VAL A 125 -8.42 8.87 -0.32
CA VAL A 125 -7.61 10.03 0.12
C VAL A 125 -8.36 11.36 0.03
N LEU A 126 -9.37 11.47 -0.84
CA LEU A 126 -10.19 12.67 -0.98
C LEU A 126 -11.26 12.77 0.12
N GLN A 127 -11.71 11.62 0.65
CA GLN A 127 -12.62 11.59 1.80
C GLN A 127 -11.90 11.92 3.12
N ASP A 128 -10.59 11.69 3.22
CA ASP A 128 -9.79 12.20 4.35
C ASP A 128 -9.67 13.72 4.28
N VAL A 129 -9.28 14.27 3.13
CA VAL A 129 -9.06 15.72 2.94
C VAL A 129 -10.38 16.51 2.92
N HIS A 130 -11.49 15.90 2.54
CA HIS A 130 -12.80 16.55 2.48
C HIS A 130 -13.95 15.56 2.78
N PRO A 131 -14.17 15.22 4.06
CA PRO A 131 -15.18 14.25 4.46
C PRO A 131 -16.59 14.56 3.93
N GLY A 132 -17.11 13.70 3.06
CA GLY A 132 -18.46 13.85 2.49
C GLY A 132 -18.56 14.76 1.27
N TRP A 133 -17.44 15.16 0.65
CA TRP A 133 -17.45 15.71 -0.71
C TRP A 133 -17.94 14.64 -1.71
N ASP A 134 -18.75 15.06 -2.68
CA ASP A 134 -19.51 14.19 -3.59
C ASP A 134 -19.05 14.28 -5.06
N GLY A 135 -17.87 14.84 -5.31
CA GLY A 135 -17.36 15.02 -6.68
C GLY A 135 -18.10 16.08 -7.51
N SER A 136 -18.90 16.95 -6.88
CA SER A 136 -19.77 17.88 -7.63
C SER A 136 -19.08 19.10 -8.26
N ASP A 137 -17.82 19.38 -7.91
CA ASP A 137 -16.97 20.42 -8.52
C ASP A 137 -15.60 19.89 -8.97
N ASP A 138 -14.84 20.73 -9.68
CA ASP A 138 -13.52 20.39 -10.28
C ASP A 138 -12.33 20.69 -9.34
N ARG A 139 -12.58 20.79 -8.04
CA ARG A 139 -11.59 21.29 -7.06
C ARG A 139 -10.36 20.40 -6.91
N TYR A 140 -10.57 19.09 -6.97
CA TYR A 140 -9.52 18.08 -6.85
C TYR A 140 -9.03 17.55 -8.21
N ASP A 141 -9.44 18.18 -9.33
CA ASP A 141 -8.85 17.90 -10.64
C ASP A 141 -7.40 18.42 -10.69
N PRO A 142 -6.40 17.60 -11.11
CA PRO A 142 -5.03 18.09 -11.30
C PRO A 142 -4.94 19.15 -12.41
N GLN A 143 -4.31 20.28 -12.08
CA GLN A 143 -4.05 21.37 -13.00
C GLN A 143 -2.69 21.20 -13.70
N ASN A 144 -1.72 20.59 -13.03
CA ASN A 144 -0.52 20.03 -13.65
C ASN A 144 -0.57 18.50 -13.66
N TRP A 145 -0.14 17.92 -14.78
CA TRP A 145 -0.10 16.47 -15.01
C TRP A 145 1.33 15.95 -15.24
N ASP A 146 2.35 16.83 -15.30
CA ASP A 146 3.71 16.43 -15.64
C ASP A 146 4.26 15.37 -14.67
N ASP A 147 4.00 15.46 -13.35
CA ASP A 147 4.46 14.46 -12.36
C ASP A 147 3.85 13.06 -12.60
N VAL A 148 2.53 13.00 -12.84
CA VAL A 148 1.82 11.76 -13.23
C VAL A 148 2.32 11.24 -14.58
N LEU A 149 2.58 12.14 -15.53
CA LEU A 149 3.12 11.81 -16.83
C LEU A 149 4.59 11.35 -16.77
N ASP A 150 5.32 11.65 -15.71
CA ASP A 150 6.72 11.25 -15.53
C ASP A 150 6.89 10.03 -14.59
N LEU A 151 5.80 9.52 -13.98
CA LEU A 151 5.79 8.25 -13.23
C LEU A 151 6.50 7.12 -14.02
N PRO A 152 7.51 6.46 -13.43
CA PRO A 152 8.43 5.60 -14.18
C PRO A 152 7.87 4.20 -14.47
N ALA A 153 6.93 3.72 -13.64
CA ALA A 153 6.37 2.37 -13.70
C ALA A 153 4.90 2.34 -14.18
N LEU A 154 4.27 3.49 -14.39
CA LEU A 154 2.86 3.60 -14.76
C LEU A 154 2.55 2.89 -16.10
N THR A 155 1.54 2.02 -16.09
CA THR A 155 1.11 1.21 -17.24
C THR A 155 -0.37 1.40 -17.59
N THR A 156 -1.22 1.67 -16.59
CA THR A 156 -2.66 1.90 -16.78
C THR A 156 -3.12 3.12 -16.00
N VAL A 157 -4.01 3.93 -16.58
CA VAL A 157 -4.79 4.95 -15.86
C VAL A 157 -6.28 4.63 -16.03
N TYR A 158 -6.99 4.46 -14.93
CA TYR A 158 -8.45 4.38 -14.89
C TYR A 158 -8.99 5.77 -14.62
N ALA A 159 -9.98 6.23 -15.40
CA ALA A 159 -10.56 7.56 -15.23
C ALA A 159 -12.09 7.50 -15.30
N ALA A 160 -12.75 8.02 -14.28
CA ALA A 160 -14.21 8.12 -14.23
C ALA A 160 -14.74 9.17 -15.24
N ALA A 161 -14.00 10.26 -15.41
CA ALA A 161 -14.27 11.33 -16.37
C ALA A 161 -13.24 11.35 -17.53
N PRO A 162 -13.60 11.88 -18.72
CA PRO A 162 -12.64 12.01 -19.82
C PRO A 162 -11.49 12.97 -19.49
N LEU A 163 -10.27 12.44 -19.37
CA LEU A 163 -9.05 13.22 -19.14
C LEU A 163 -8.79 14.25 -20.27
N PRO A 164 -8.06 15.36 -19.98
CA PRO A 164 -7.70 16.34 -21.00
C PRO A 164 -6.95 15.70 -22.17
N SER A 165 -7.30 16.06 -23.41
CA SER A 165 -6.79 15.34 -24.61
C SER A 165 -5.27 15.29 -24.72
N HIS A 166 -4.59 16.35 -24.29
CA HIS A 166 -3.12 16.43 -24.29
C HIS A 166 -2.48 15.46 -23.28
N VAL A 167 -3.14 15.18 -22.15
CA VAL A 167 -2.71 14.17 -21.16
C VAL A 167 -2.87 12.78 -21.76
N VAL A 168 -4.03 12.47 -22.35
CA VAL A 168 -4.28 11.18 -23.03
C VAL A 168 -3.28 10.92 -24.16
N GLU A 169 -2.96 11.94 -24.97
CA GLU A 169 -1.93 11.86 -26.01
C GLU A 169 -0.54 11.54 -25.43
N ARG A 170 -0.14 12.18 -24.31
CA ARG A 170 1.15 11.94 -23.64
C ARG A 170 1.23 10.56 -22.98
N LEU A 171 0.17 10.12 -22.28
CA LEU A 171 0.04 8.78 -21.71
C LEU A 171 0.17 7.71 -22.81
N THR A 172 -0.62 7.85 -23.88
CA THR A 172 -0.60 6.93 -25.03
C THR A 172 0.78 6.91 -25.70
N ALA A 173 1.47 8.05 -25.80
CA ALA A 173 2.82 8.13 -26.37
C ALA A 173 3.89 7.43 -25.51
N LYS A 174 3.70 7.35 -24.19
CA LYS A 174 4.51 6.51 -23.27
C LYS A 174 4.17 5.02 -23.37
N GLY A 175 3.03 4.66 -23.97
CA GLY A 175 2.49 3.30 -23.98
C GLY A 175 1.62 2.97 -22.76
N VAL A 176 1.17 3.99 -22.01
CA VAL A 176 0.21 3.84 -20.91
C VAL A 176 -1.21 3.69 -21.48
N GLU A 177 -1.95 2.69 -21.01
CA GLU A 177 -3.35 2.50 -21.39
C GLU A 177 -4.27 3.41 -20.56
N VAL A 178 -5.17 4.16 -21.22
CA VAL A 178 -6.24 4.90 -20.55
C VAL A 178 -7.54 4.11 -20.66
N ARG A 179 -8.17 3.82 -19.53
CA ARG A 179 -9.41 3.04 -19.40
C ARG A 179 -10.45 3.88 -18.64
N SER A 180 -11.73 3.54 -18.79
CA SER A 180 -12.75 4.01 -17.87
C SER A 180 -12.65 3.23 -16.56
N ALA A 181 -12.85 3.91 -15.43
CA ALA A 181 -13.19 3.27 -14.16
C ALA A 181 -14.58 2.58 -14.26
#